data_AF-A0ABD3WCL7-F1
#
_entry.id   AF-A0ABD3WCL7-F1
#
_cell.length_a   1.000
_cell.length_b   1.000
_cell.length_c   1.000
_cell.angle_alpha   90.00
_cell.angle_beta   90.00
_cell.angle_gamma   90.00
#
_symmetry.space_group_name_H-M   'P 1'
#
loop_
_entity.id
_entity.type
_entity.pdbx_description
1 polymer ?
#
loop_
_entity_poly.entity_id
_entity_poly.type
_entity_poly.pdbx_seq_one_letter_code
_entity_poly.pdbx_strand_id
1 'polypeptide(L)'
;MLFPDLFDECSRKSTNGRWMVGIRPENGGTARAKFTFLLRTESSSSDSTLFSDKTFRPDTWSHVAATYDGDTMKLYINGAKVAVGSSQKGNIFSETDRKCKDLLLGGDFVRDAFYRGEMDKFSLFKIALDHKDIIDCMFSISERFINGADLIISDDFQDLKTWRSKRGNLPEIGPSSMPLVSHDMHFEAPPCGETVCDDPEAVFSYRDNPELRNEKVIRYRVINLMNDDGTKPVVTNEQIRVQHKALLKAFEPYNITFDLNQVNIRNTSLRERVIMIGCDPRKIGDGNCQQECAHGTTGNDGGDCDLFPVQCKTESLGNGICNFECNKAIHYYDKGDCCLPGDMVHKT
;
A
#
# COMPACT_ATOMS: atom_id res chain seq x y z
N MET A 1 -8.94 4.23 -24.46
CA MET A 1 -9.40 5.48 -25.09
C MET A 1 -8.58 6.63 -24.53
N LEU A 2 -8.14 7.57 -25.35
CA LEU A 2 -7.12 8.56 -24.95
C LEU A 2 -7.74 9.95 -24.83
N PHE A 3 -7.29 10.77 -23.89
CA PHE A 3 -7.83 12.11 -23.69
C PHE A 3 -6.95 13.15 -24.42
N PRO A 4 -5.88 13.72 -23.83
CA PRO A 4 -4.82 14.40 -24.56
C PRO A 4 -3.60 13.50 -24.80
N ASP A 5 -2.96 13.73 -25.94
CA ASP A 5 -1.72 13.08 -26.36
C ASP A 5 -0.79 14.10 -27.01
N LEU A 6 0.50 14.08 -26.67
CA LEU A 6 1.50 14.94 -27.31
C LEU A 6 2.62 14.08 -27.89
N PHE A 7 2.74 14.11 -29.21
CA PHE A 7 3.78 13.39 -29.94
C PHE A 7 4.68 14.31 -30.75
N ASP A 8 5.89 13.81 -31.01
CA ASP A 8 6.85 14.41 -31.92
C ASP A 8 6.57 13.95 -33.37
N GLU A 9 6.21 14.88 -34.27
CA GLU A 9 5.96 14.60 -35.69
C GLU A 9 7.22 14.73 -36.57
N CYS A 10 8.36 15.22 -36.04
CA CYS A 10 9.60 15.40 -36.82
C CYS A 10 10.24 14.05 -37.21
N SER A 11 9.73 12.92 -36.71
CA SER A 11 10.20 11.61 -37.13
C SER A 11 9.09 10.59 -37.27
N ARG A 12 8.78 10.21 -38.52
CA ARG A 12 8.01 8.99 -38.83
C ARG A 12 8.67 7.70 -38.29
N LYS A 13 9.87 7.78 -37.68
CA LYS A 13 10.65 6.65 -37.16
C LYS A 13 11.22 6.83 -35.75
N SER A 14 11.19 8.01 -35.11
CA SER A 14 11.82 8.20 -33.80
C SER A 14 10.80 7.96 -32.71
N THR A 15 11.14 6.97 -31.91
CA THR A 15 10.49 6.62 -30.67
C THR A 15 11.05 7.49 -29.53
N ASN A 16 11.24 8.79 -29.73
CA ASN A 16 11.89 9.65 -28.75
C ASN A 16 10.84 10.60 -28.16
N GLY A 17 10.74 10.67 -26.83
CA GLY A 17 9.91 11.65 -26.12
C GLY A 17 8.39 11.62 -26.38
N ARG A 18 7.59 11.14 -25.43
CA ARG A 18 6.11 11.24 -25.53
C ARG A 18 5.44 11.25 -24.17
N TRP A 19 4.27 11.87 -24.09
CA TRP A 19 3.40 11.73 -22.93
C TRP A 19 1.94 11.67 -23.35
N MET A 20 1.13 11.00 -22.52
CA MET A 20 -0.28 10.78 -22.82
C MET A 20 -1.07 10.59 -21.55
N VAL A 21 -2.27 11.17 -21.50
CA VAL A 21 -3.26 10.89 -20.46
C VAL A 21 -4.46 10.20 -21.11
N GLY A 22 -4.95 9.11 -20.50
CA GLY A 22 -5.94 8.25 -21.13
C GLY A 22 -6.68 7.32 -20.18
N ILE A 23 -7.52 6.47 -20.75
CA ILE A 23 -8.16 5.31 -20.13
C ILE A 23 -7.66 4.06 -20.85
N ARG A 24 -7.09 3.09 -20.13
CA ARG A 24 -6.64 1.82 -20.72
C ARG A 24 -6.92 0.64 -19.79
N PRO A 25 -7.14 -0.58 -20.33
CA PRO A 25 -7.09 -1.80 -19.53
C PRO A 25 -5.64 -2.11 -19.15
N GLU A 26 -5.41 -2.49 -17.89
CA GLU A 26 -4.07 -2.76 -17.33
C GLU A 26 -3.37 -3.98 -17.99
N ASN A 27 -4.15 -4.96 -18.50
CA ASN A 27 -3.61 -6.22 -19.04
C ASN A 27 -4.24 -6.65 -20.39
N GLY A 28 -4.67 -5.71 -21.24
CA GLY A 28 -5.08 -6.02 -22.62
C GLY A 28 -6.31 -6.95 -22.82
N GLY A 29 -7.03 -7.31 -21.74
CA GLY A 29 -8.25 -8.13 -21.76
C GLY A 29 -9.49 -7.38 -21.24
N THR A 30 -10.56 -8.11 -20.89
CA THR A 30 -11.83 -7.63 -20.30
C THR A 30 -11.71 -6.97 -18.92
N ALA A 31 -10.49 -6.61 -18.51
CA ALA A 31 -10.23 -5.89 -17.28
C ALA A 31 -10.92 -4.52 -17.33
N ARG A 32 -11.50 -4.13 -16.19
CA ARG A 32 -12.07 -2.82 -15.97
C ARG A 32 -11.03 -1.74 -16.30
N ALA A 33 -11.38 -0.82 -17.18
CA ALA A 33 -10.45 0.20 -17.65
C ALA A 33 -10.07 1.16 -16.52
N LYS A 34 -8.88 1.75 -16.57
CA LYS A 34 -8.34 2.66 -15.53
C LYS A 34 -7.81 3.93 -16.19
N PHE A 35 -7.77 5.03 -15.45
CA PHE A 35 -7.05 6.22 -15.90
C PHE A 35 -5.56 5.95 -15.94
N THR A 36 -4.86 6.53 -16.92
CA THR A 36 -3.45 6.27 -17.16
C THR A 36 -2.69 7.53 -17.49
N PHE A 37 -1.46 7.63 -16.99
CA PHE A 37 -0.47 8.60 -17.43
C PHE A 37 0.75 7.85 -17.97
N LEU A 38 0.94 7.90 -19.30
CA LEU A 38 2.09 7.34 -19.97
C LEU A 38 3.12 8.44 -20.22
N LEU A 39 4.39 8.15 -19.96
CA LEU A 39 5.51 9.02 -20.27
C LEU A 39 6.71 8.20 -20.76
N ARG A 40 7.39 8.73 -21.76
CA ARG A 40 8.73 8.32 -22.16
C ARG A 40 9.58 9.56 -22.34
N THR A 41 10.67 9.67 -21.60
CA THR A 41 11.66 10.74 -21.75
C THR A 41 12.60 10.45 -22.92
N GLU A 42 13.34 11.47 -23.36
CA GLU A 42 14.31 11.35 -24.44
C GLU A 42 15.36 10.26 -24.17
N SER A 43 15.82 10.17 -22.93
CA SER A 43 16.87 9.24 -22.49
C SER A 43 16.36 7.81 -22.29
N SER A 44 15.05 7.58 -22.34
CA SER A 44 14.45 6.29 -22.01
C SER A 44 14.07 5.48 -23.25
N SER A 45 14.47 4.22 -23.26
CA SER A 45 14.14 3.27 -24.34
C SER A 45 12.73 2.67 -24.23
N SER A 46 12.03 2.91 -23.11
CA SER A 46 10.71 2.33 -22.84
C SER A 46 9.77 3.33 -22.18
N ASP A 47 8.46 3.13 -22.37
CA ASP A 47 7.46 3.95 -21.69
C ASP A 47 7.29 3.51 -20.24
N SER A 48 7.08 4.47 -19.35
CA SER A 48 6.47 4.23 -18.05
C SER A 48 4.99 4.59 -18.12
N THR A 49 4.14 3.77 -17.48
CA THR A 49 2.72 4.04 -17.38
C THR A 49 2.30 3.96 -15.93
N LEU A 50 1.76 5.05 -15.41
CA LEU A 50 1.02 5.06 -14.16
C LEU A 50 -0.43 4.71 -14.43
N PHE A 51 -1.01 3.87 -13.59
CA PHE A 51 -2.43 3.53 -13.61
C PHE A 51 -3.09 4.08 -12.35
N SER A 52 -4.32 4.57 -12.45
CA SER A 52 -5.15 4.79 -11.27
C SER A 52 -5.39 3.47 -10.55
N ASP A 53 -5.45 3.52 -9.23
CA ASP A 53 -5.87 2.40 -8.38
C ASP A 53 -7.29 1.93 -8.74
N LYS A 54 -8.18 2.90 -9.01
CA LYS A 54 -9.58 2.64 -9.34
C LYS A 54 -9.86 2.43 -10.80
N THR A 55 -10.92 1.66 -11.02
CA THR A 55 -11.60 1.52 -12.30
C THR A 55 -12.27 2.84 -12.73
N PHE A 56 -12.09 3.19 -14.00
CA PHE A 56 -12.86 4.20 -14.72
C PHE A 56 -14.35 3.86 -14.72
N ARG A 57 -15.19 4.84 -14.34
CA ARG A 57 -16.65 4.74 -14.41
C ARG A 57 -17.13 5.54 -15.63
N PRO A 58 -17.85 4.92 -16.59
CA PRO A 58 -18.45 5.66 -17.69
C PRO A 58 -19.58 6.56 -17.18
N ASP A 59 -19.93 7.56 -17.99
CA ASP A 59 -21.05 8.48 -17.75
C ASP A 59 -20.95 9.31 -16.45
N THR A 60 -19.72 9.51 -15.96
CA THR A 60 -19.42 10.36 -14.80
C THR A 60 -18.29 11.33 -15.11
N TRP A 61 -18.46 12.61 -14.76
CA TRP A 61 -17.39 13.60 -14.84
C TRP A 61 -16.23 13.21 -13.92
N SER A 62 -15.00 13.36 -14.41
CA SER A 62 -13.80 13.16 -13.64
C SER A 62 -12.76 14.21 -14.04
N HIS A 63 -12.22 14.93 -13.06
CA HIS A 63 -11.05 15.74 -13.29
C HIS A 63 -9.82 14.84 -13.31
N VAL A 64 -8.98 14.97 -14.34
CA VAL A 64 -7.76 14.17 -14.51
C VAL A 64 -6.61 15.12 -14.72
N ALA A 65 -5.58 15.02 -13.89
CA ALA A 65 -4.35 15.79 -14.06
C ALA A 65 -3.13 14.87 -13.96
N ALA A 66 -2.07 15.23 -14.67
CA ALA A 66 -0.79 14.53 -14.62
C ALA A 66 0.34 15.55 -14.56
N THR A 67 1.36 15.29 -13.75
CA THR A 67 2.52 16.16 -13.62
C THR A 67 3.81 15.37 -13.76
N TYR A 68 4.83 16.02 -14.29
CA TYR A 68 6.18 15.50 -14.39
C TYR A 68 7.18 16.64 -14.25
N ASP A 69 8.03 16.57 -13.23
CA ASP A 69 8.98 17.62 -12.85
C ASP A 69 10.41 17.40 -13.40
N GLY A 70 10.59 16.40 -14.27
CA GLY A 70 11.91 15.97 -14.74
C GLY A 70 12.48 14.78 -13.95
N ASP A 71 11.86 14.41 -12.84
CA ASP A 71 12.31 13.33 -11.97
C ASP A 71 11.19 12.36 -11.55
N THR A 72 9.99 12.90 -11.30
CA THR A 72 8.86 12.20 -10.73
C THR A 72 7.60 12.47 -11.54
N MET A 73 6.93 11.38 -11.93
CA MET A 73 5.59 11.37 -12.53
C MET A 73 4.53 11.29 -11.43
N LYS A 74 3.44 12.04 -11.57
CA LYS A 74 2.28 11.95 -10.67
C LYS A 74 0.99 11.96 -11.49
N LEU A 75 0.01 11.16 -11.09
CA LEU A 75 -1.33 11.10 -11.68
C LEU A 75 -2.37 11.47 -10.61
N TYR A 76 -3.31 12.32 -10.98
CA TYR A 76 -4.36 12.83 -10.12
C TYR A 76 -5.75 12.60 -10.70
N ILE A 77 -6.70 12.17 -9.88
CA ILE A 77 -8.11 11.98 -10.24
C ILE A 77 -8.99 12.71 -9.22
N ASN A 78 -9.83 13.64 -9.66
CA ASN A 78 -10.69 14.46 -8.80
C ASN A 78 -9.91 15.19 -7.69
N GLY A 79 -8.68 15.61 -8.00
CA GLY A 79 -7.77 16.24 -7.03
C GLY A 79 -7.00 15.26 -6.15
N ALA A 80 -7.29 13.95 -6.19
CA ALA A 80 -6.55 12.92 -5.46
C ALA A 80 -5.26 12.55 -6.19
N LYS A 81 -4.10 12.53 -5.54
CA LYS A 81 -2.90 11.89 -6.08
C LYS A 81 -3.07 10.37 -6.00
N VAL A 82 -3.30 9.71 -7.13
CA VAL A 82 -3.63 8.27 -7.19
C VAL A 82 -2.45 7.39 -7.58
N ALA A 83 -1.41 7.95 -8.21
CA ALA A 83 -0.20 7.21 -8.56
C ALA A 83 1.02 8.12 -8.66
N VAL A 84 2.19 7.55 -8.37
CA VAL A 84 3.50 8.20 -8.45
C VAL A 84 4.50 7.22 -9.05
N GLY A 85 5.45 7.71 -9.85
CA GLY A 85 6.56 6.88 -10.35
C GLY A 85 7.80 7.71 -10.67
N SER A 86 8.96 7.09 -10.52
CA SER A 86 10.28 7.75 -10.68
C SER A 86 11.15 7.07 -11.73
N SER A 87 10.57 6.22 -12.57
CA SER A 87 11.28 5.43 -13.58
C SER A 87 11.74 6.24 -14.81
N GLN A 88 11.18 7.43 -15.02
CA GLN A 88 11.52 8.32 -16.13
C GLN A 88 12.28 9.52 -15.57
N LYS A 89 13.35 9.93 -16.24
CA LYS A 89 14.24 11.02 -15.81
C LYS A 89 14.61 11.93 -16.97
N GLY A 90 14.85 13.20 -16.65
CA GLY A 90 15.32 14.22 -17.58
C GLY A 90 14.23 14.76 -18.51
N ASN A 91 14.65 15.38 -19.60
CA ASN A 91 13.77 16.06 -20.53
C ASN A 91 12.86 15.08 -21.27
N ILE A 92 11.59 15.49 -21.48
CA ILE A 92 10.67 14.71 -22.29
C ILE A 92 11.10 14.74 -23.77
N PHE A 93 11.45 15.92 -24.27
CA PHE A 93 11.77 16.14 -25.68
C PHE A 93 13.18 16.71 -25.83
N SER A 94 13.88 16.28 -26.88
CA SER A 94 15.20 16.81 -27.22
C SER A 94 15.14 18.29 -27.57
N GLU A 95 16.22 19.03 -27.29
CA GLU A 95 16.33 20.44 -27.67
C GLU A 95 16.30 20.65 -29.18
N THR A 96 16.82 19.69 -29.95
CA THR A 96 16.86 19.72 -31.42
C THR A 96 15.50 19.43 -32.06
N ASP A 97 14.64 18.68 -31.36
CA ASP A 97 13.34 18.23 -31.88
C ASP A 97 12.17 19.12 -31.41
N ARG A 98 12.46 20.26 -30.75
CA ARG A 98 11.44 21.20 -30.22
C ARG A 98 10.47 21.76 -31.26
N LYS A 99 10.78 21.67 -32.56
CA LYS A 99 10.06 22.36 -33.65
C LYS A 99 8.91 21.57 -34.29
N CYS A 100 8.69 20.29 -33.96
CA CYS A 100 7.59 19.49 -34.50
C CYS A 100 6.80 18.77 -33.40
N LYS A 101 5.85 19.44 -32.75
CA LYS A 101 5.01 18.81 -31.73
C LYS A 101 3.53 18.97 -32.08
N ASP A 102 2.83 17.85 -32.07
CA ASP A 102 1.38 17.82 -32.31
C ASP A 102 0.66 17.43 -31.03
N LEU A 103 -0.12 18.37 -30.51
CA LEU A 103 -1.06 18.13 -29.42
C LEU A 103 -2.36 17.62 -30.01
N LEU A 104 -2.70 16.37 -29.70
CA LEU A 104 -3.91 15.71 -30.15
C LEU A 104 -4.86 15.58 -28.96
N LEU A 105 -6.12 15.96 -29.18
CA LEU A 105 -7.21 15.68 -28.26
C LEU A 105 -8.16 14.68 -28.91
N GLY A 106 -8.66 13.74 -28.11
CA GLY A 106 -9.76 12.86 -28.49
C GLY A 106 -9.34 11.51 -29.10
N GLY A 107 -8.05 11.13 -29.10
CA GLY A 107 -7.64 9.78 -29.48
C GLY A 107 -6.29 9.65 -30.16
N ASP A 108 -5.90 8.39 -30.38
CA ASP A 108 -4.72 8.02 -31.18
C ASP A 108 -5.18 7.73 -32.62
N PHE A 109 -4.83 8.64 -33.51
CA PHE A 109 -5.14 8.56 -34.93
C PHE A 109 -4.48 7.35 -35.61
N VAL A 110 -3.27 6.96 -35.18
CA VAL A 110 -2.51 5.85 -35.76
C VAL A 110 -3.17 4.51 -35.42
N ARG A 111 -3.73 4.39 -34.21
CA ARG A 111 -4.40 3.16 -33.75
C ARG A 111 -5.91 3.13 -34.01
N ASP A 112 -6.45 4.15 -34.68
CA ASP A 112 -7.89 4.35 -34.90
C ASP A 112 -8.71 4.26 -33.60
N ALA A 113 -8.14 4.76 -32.49
CA ALA A 113 -8.67 4.60 -31.14
C ALA A 113 -9.09 5.95 -30.56
N PHE A 114 -10.36 6.31 -30.77
CA PHE A 114 -10.90 7.61 -30.38
C PHE A 114 -11.67 7.57 -29.05
N TYR A 115 -11.60 8.67 -28.33
CA TYR A 115 -12.42 8.91 -27.15
C TYR A 115 -13.88 9.13 -27.55
N ARG A 116 -14.78 8.58 -26.75
CA ARG A 116 -16.22 8.73 -26.88
C ARG A 116 -16.74 9.21 -25.54
N GLY A 117 -17.03 10.49 -25.47
CA GLY A 117 -17.50 11.15 -24.27
C GLY A 117 -17.35 12.66 -24.38
N GLU A 118 -17.61 13.34 -23.29
CA GLU A 118 -17.52 14.78 -23.18
C GLU A 118 -16.16 15.20 -22.60
N MET A 119 -15.71 16.39 -22.96
CA MET A 119 -14.54 17.06 -22.38
C MET A 119 -14.92 18.51 -22.08
N ASP A 120 -14.40 19.03 -20.98
CA ASP A 120 -14.56 20.42 -20.57
C ASP A 120 -13.26 20.86 -19.89
N LYS A 121 -12.92 22.14 -20.00
CA LYS A 121 -11.76 22.80 -19.36
C LYS A 121 -10.43 22.06 -19.52
N PHE A 122 -9.86 22.11 -20.71
CA PHE A 122 -8.52 21.62 -20.96
C PHE A 122 -7.45 22.65 -20.57
N SER A 123 -6.35 22.20 -19.96
CA SER A 123 -5.22 23.07 -19.62
C SER A 123 -3.90 22.31 -19.70
N LEU A 124 -2.85 22.99 -20.16
CA LEU A 124 -1.49 22.47 -20.21
C LEU A 124 -0.52 23.52 -19.67
N PHE A 125 0.35 23.11 -18.76
CA PHE A 125 1.34 23.97 -18.12
C PHE A 125 2.76 23.56 -18.51
N LYS A 126 3.69 24.52 -18.52
CA LYS A 126 5.12 24.26 -18.76
C LYS A 126 5.86 23.78 -17.51
N ILE A 127 5.19 23.80 -16.36
CA ILE A 127 5.70 23.41 -15.04
C ILE A 127 4.89 22.24 -14.48
N ALA A 128 5.49 21.48 -13.56
CA ALA A 128 4.77 20.55 -12.73
C ALA A 128 4.09 21.32 -11.59
N LEU A 129 2.76 21.38 -11.62
CA LEU A 129 1.98 21.96 -10.53
C LEU A 129 2.11 21.09 -9.27
N ASP A 130 2.16 21.74 -8.10
CA ASP A 130 2.05 21.03 -6.83
C ASP A 130 0.60 20.57 -6.58
N HIS A 131 0.39 19.77 -5.54
CA HIS A 131 -0.93 19.20 -5.27
C HIS A 131 -1.97 20.28 -4.92
N LYS A 132 -1.60 21.30 -4.15
CA LYS A 132 -2.52 22.39 -3.82
C LYS A 132 -2.96 23.12 -5.08
N ASP A 133 -2.02 23.39 -5.97
CA ASP A 133 -2.25 24.06 -7.23
C ASP A 133 -3.16 23.26 -8.16
N ILE A 134 -3.04 21.93 -8.17
CA ILE A 134 -3.96 21.02 -8.89
C ILE A 134 -5.38 21.10 -8.34
N ILE A 135 -5.55 21.19 -7.02
CA ILE A 135 -6.87 21.33 -6.38
C ILE A 135 -7.48 22.70 -6.73
N ASP A 136 -6.69 23.77 -6.59
CA ASP A 136 -7.14 25.14 -6.84
C ASP A 136 -7.55 25.34 -8.31
N CYS A 137 -6.83 24.71 -9.25
CA CYS A 137 -7.09 24.83 -10.69
C CYS A 137 -8.17 23.88 -11.24
N MET A 138 -8.74 22.99 -10.41
CA MET A 138 -9.66 21.93 -10.88
C MET A 138 -10.91 22.47 -11.59
N PHE A 139 -11.43 23.63 -11.16
CA PHE A 139 -12.63 24.24 -11.74
C PHE A 139 -12.35 25.54 -12.50
N SER A 140 -11.27 26.24 -12.16
CA SER A 140 -10.87 27.48 -12.82
C SER A 140 -9.39 27.70 -12.60
N ILE A 141 -8.68 28.09 -13.64
CA ILE A 141 -7.24 28.38 -13.55
C ILE A 141 -7.05 29.65 -12.71
N SER A 142 -6.12 29.60 -11.76
CA SER A 142 -5.73 30.76 -10.96
C SER A 142 -5.01 31.81 -11.83
N GLU A 143 -5.37 33.10 -11.65
CA GLU A 143 -4.77 34.22 -12.39
C GLU A 143 -3.23 34.27 -12.28
N ARG A 144 -2.65 33.75 -11.21
CA ARG A 144 -1.19 33.70 -11.06
C ARG A 144 -0.50 32.90 -12.17
N PHE A 145 -1.13 31.83 -12.66
CA PHE A 145 -0.54 31.00 -13.72
C PHE A 145 -0.73 31.61 -15.10
N ILE A 146 -1.83 32.33 -15.28
CA ILE A 146 -2.10 33.11 -16.50
C ILE A 146 -1.05 34.21 -16.62
N ASN A 147 -0.81 34.95 -15.53
CA ASN A 147 0.11 36.08 -15.49
C ASN A 147 1.59 35.66 -15.43
N GLY A 148 1.90 34.50 -14.86
CA GLY A 148 3.26 33.95 -14.77
C GLY A 148 3.81 33.36 -16.08
N ALA A 149 3.00 33.32 -17.15
CA ALA A 149 3.32 32.66 -18.42
C ALA A 149 3.66 31.17 -18.27
N ASP A 150 3.18 30.51 -17.21
CA ASP A 150 3.37 29.08 -16.98
C ASP A 150 2.33 28.23 -17.70
N LEU A 151 1.17 28.81 -17.99
CA LEU A 151 0.12 28.23 -18.81
C LEU A 151 0.51 28.27 -20.30
N ILE A 152 0.53 27.11 -20.95
CA ILE A 152 0.80 26.97 -22.39
C ILE A 152 -0.48 27.14 -23.19
N ILE A 153 -1.53 26.40 -22.82
CA ILE A 153 -2.84 26.45 -23.46
C ILE A 153 -3.92 26.18 -22.41
N SER A 154 -5.02 26.91 -22.51
CA SER A 154 -6.26 26.65 -21.80
C SER A 154 -7.41 26.80 -22.79
N ASP A 155 -8.38 25.90 -22.73
CA ASP A 155 -9.53 25.91 -23.62
C ASP A 155 -10.76 25.38 -22.87
N ASP A 156 -11.85 26.14 -22.89
CA ASP A 156 -13.15 25.76 -22.34
C ASP A 156 -14.13 25.28 -23.42
N PHE A 157 -13.66 25.15 -24.65
CA PHE A 157 -14.38 24.64 -25.82
C PHE A 157 -15.66 25.42 -26.17
N GLN A 158 -15.73 26.71 -25.83
CA GLN A 158 -16.80 27.60 -26.34
C GLN A 158 -16.77 27.74 -27.87
N ASP A 159 -15.58 27.66 -28.47
CA ASP A 159 -15.40 27.48 -29.91
C ASP A 159 -14.19 26.57 -30.21
N LEU A 160 -14.10 26.07 -31.45
CA LEU A 160 -13.03 25.15 -31.86
C LEU A 160 -11.98 25.82 -32.76
N LYS A 161 -11.85 27.15 -32.75
CA LYS A 161 -10.93 27.86 -33.67
C LYS A 161 -9.45 27.54 -33.40
N THR A 162 -9.13 27.19 -32.16
CA THR A 162 -7.82 26.73 -31.70
C THR A 162 -7.47 25.33 -32.21
N TRP A 163 -8.45 24.56 -32.66
CA TRP A 163 -8.32 23.15 -33.03
C TRP A 163 -8.58 22.92 -34.53
N ARG A 164 -7.98 21.86 -35.08
CA ARG A 164 -8.22 21.41 -36.45
C ARG A 164 -8.49 19.92 -36.46
N SER A 165 -9.54 19.50 -37.15
CA SER A 165 -9.84 18.07 -37.28
C SER A 165 -8.84 17.38 -38.20
N LYS A 166 -8.26 16.26 -37.74
CA LYS A 166 -7.44 15.37 -38.58
C LYS A 166 -8.28 14.43 -39.46
N ARG A 167 -9.59 14.24 -39.18
CA ARG A 167 -10.51 13.35 -39.94
C ARG A 167 -11.65 14.09 -40.67
N GLY A 168 -11.64 15.43 -40.69
CA GLY A 168 -12.63 16.27 -41.37
C GLY A 168 -13.90 16.57 -40.58
N ASN A 169 -14.30 15.70 -39.64
CA ASN A 169 -15.42 15.97 -38.73
C ASN A 169 -14.89 16.57 -37.42
N LEU A 170 -15.44 17.71 -37.01
CA LEU A 170 -15.18 18.32 -35.71
C LEU A 170 -16.13 17.72 -34.66
N PRO A 171 -15.74 17.71 -33.36
CA PRO A 171 -16.66 17.40 -32.28
C PRO A 171 -17.82 18.41 -32.25
N GLU A 172 -18.95 17.98 -31.69
CA GLU A 172 -20.10 18.86 -31.45
C GLU A 172 -19.87 19.68 -30.18
N ILE A 173 -20.19 20.98 -30.24
CA ILE A 173 -20.15 21.87 -29.08
C ILE A 173 -21.54 21.86 -28.45
N GLY A 174 -21.60 21.55 -27.15
CA GLY A 174 -22.83 21.56 -26.36
C GLY A 174 -22.66 22.30 -25.04
N PRO A 175 -23.76 22.62 -24.33
CA PRO A 175 -23.67 23.15 -22.98
C PRO A 175 -22.98 22.15 -22.05
N SER A 176 -22.13 22.64 -21.14
CA SER A 176 -21.46 21.78 -20.16
C SER A 176 -22.49 21.06 -19.28
N SER A 177 -22.40 19.73 -19.24
CA SER A 177 -23.17 18.88 -18.32
C SER A 177 -22.49 18.73 -16.96
N MET A 178 -21.32 19.35 -16.77
CA MET A 178 -20.58 19.32 -15.52
C MET A 178 -21.40 20.00 -14.42
N PRO A 179 -21.62 19.37 -13.26
CA PRO A 179 -22.37 19.98 -12.17
C PRO A 179 -21.67 21.29 -11.74
N LEU A 180 -22.40 22.41 -11.74
CA LEU A 180 -21.90 23.72 -11.29
C LEU A 180 -21.53 23.76 -9.79
N VAL A 181 -21.79 22.68 -9.04
CA VAL A 181 -21.59 22.59 -7.60
C VAL A 181 -20.64 21.45 -7.28
N SER A 182 -19.55 21.78 -6.57
CA SER A 182 -18.38 20.96 -6.21
C SER A 182 -18.65 19.79 -5.23
N HIS A 183 -19.85 19.20 -5.22
CA HIS A 183 -20.31 18.37 -4.10
C HIS A 183 -20.30 16.86 -4.31
N ASP A 184 -19.59 16.33 -5.29
CA ASP A 184 -19.39 14.88 -5.35
C ASP A 184 -17.94 14.50 -5.64
N MET A 185 -17.03 15.05 -4.82
CA MET A 185 -15.69 14.50 -4.63
C MET A 185 -15.76 13.21 -3.81
N HIS A 186 -16.42 12.16 -4.34
CA HIS A 186 -16.33 10.82 -3.76
C HIS A 186 -14.90 10.27 -3.93
N PHE A 187 -14.01 10.72 -3.07
CA PHE A 187 -12.70 10.14 -2.81
C PHE A 187 -12.90 8.79 -2.12
N GLU A 188 -13.09 7.71 -2.87
CA GLU A 188 -12.80 6.40 -2.26
C GLU A 188 -11.26 6.30 -2.13
N ALA A 189 -10.78 6.17 -0.90
CA ALA A 189 -9.35 6.02 -0.65
C ALA A 189 -8.84 4.70 -1.25
N PRO A 190 -7.63 4.66 -1.84
CA PRO A 190 -7.01 3.42 -2.26
C PRO A 190 -6.85 2.48 -1.05
N PRO A 191 -7.05 1.17 -1.20
CA PRO A 191 -6.72 0.21 -0.15
C PRO A 191 -5.22 0.29 0.16
N CYS A 192 -4.88 0.51 1.43
CA CYS A 192 -3.52 0.76 1.88
C CYS A 192 -2.57 -0.44 1.67
N GLY A 193 -1.38 -0.16 1.12
CA GLY A 193 -0.28 -1.11 0.90
C GLY A 193 0.65 -0.62 -0.21
N GLU A 194 1.89 -0.25 0.13
CA GLU A 194 2.99 0.17 -0.76
C GLU A 194 2.71 1.31 -1.77
N THR A 195 1.73 2.18 -1.49
CA THR A 195 1.38 3.39 -2.26
C THR A 195 0.90 4.51 -1.34
N VAL A 196 1.14 5.78 -1.69
CA VAL A 196 0.64 7.10 -1.16
C VAL A 196 0.62 7.32 0.38
N CYS A 197 0.57 6.29 1.22
CA CYS A 197 0.60 6.37 2.68
C CYS A 197 1.99 6.73 3.22
N ASP A 198 3.03 6.60 2.40
CA ASP A 198 4.40 7.03 2.70
C ASP A 198 4.65 8.50 2.32
N ASP A 199 3.66 9.15 1.69
CA ASP A 199 3.73 10.57 1.33
C ASP A 199 3.33 11.43 2.55
N PRO A 200 4.27 12.22 3.13
CA PRO A 200 4.00 12.96 4.36
C PRO A 200 2.85 13.97 4.18
N GLU A 201 2.69 14.54 2.99
CA GLU A 201 1.63 15.50 2.69
C GLU A 201 0.25 14.84 2.67
N ALA A 202 0.14 13.65 2.07
CA ALA A 202 -1.09 12.84 2.14
C ALA A 202 -1.42 12.47 3.60
N VAL A 203 -0.42 12.05 4.37
CA VAL A 203 -0.60 11.74 5.81
C VAL A 203 -1.07 12.97 6.59
N PHE A 204 -0.48 14.15 6.36
CA PHE A 204 -0.89 15.39 7.01
C PHE A 204 -2.28 15.85 6.57
N SER A 205 -2.65 15.66 5.30
CA SER A 205 -4.00 15.98 4.82
C SER A 205 -5.07 15.12 5.51
N TYR A 206 -4.88 13.80 5.62
CA TYR A 206 -5.80 12.94 6.39
C TYR A 206 -5.74 13.24 7.89
N ARG A 207 -4.60 13.72 8.41
CA ARG A 207 -4.49 14.17 9.81
C ARG A 207 -5.30 15.45 10.06
N ASP A 208 -5.25 16.40 9.15
CA ASP A 208 -5.82 17.74 9.38
C ASP A 208 -7.30 17.83 8.94
N ASN A 209 -7.81 16.84 8.20
CA ASN A 209 -9.19 16.76 7.70
C ASN A 209 -9.89 15.46 8.21
N PRO A 210 -10.47 15.45 9.42
CA PRO A 210 -11.08 14.27 10.04
C PRO A 210 -12.24 13.65 9.23
N GLU A 211 -12.94 14.45 8.44
CA GLU A 211 -14.03 14.04 7.54
C GLU A 211 -13.57 13.10 6.42
N LEU A 212 -12.27 13.10 6.09
CA LEU A 212 -11.70 12.16 5.13
C LEU A 212 -11.42 10.77 5.76
N ARG A 213 -11.55 10.65 7.08
CA ARG A 213 -11.31 9.39 7.79
C ARG A 213 -12.64 8.64 7.98
N ASN A 214 -12.75 7.50 7.33
CA ASN A 214 -13.78 6.53 7.68
C ASN A 214 -13.56 6.00 9.10
N GLU A 215 -14.65 5.61 9.77
CA GLU A 215 -14.59 4.89 11.04
C GLU A 215 -13.79 3.59 10.86
N LYS A 216 -12.80 3.38 11.74
CA LYS A 216 -11.89 2.24 11.63
C LYS A 216 -12.21 1.25 12.74
N VAL A 217 -12.81 0.11 12.38
CA VAL A 217 -13.08 -0.99 13.33
C VAL A 217 -12.04 -2.09 13.13
N ILE A 218 -11.12 -2.24 14.08
CA ILE A 218 -10.14 -3.33 14.09
C ILE A 218 -10.77 -4.56 14.73
N ARG A 219 -10.97 -5.61 13.94
CA ARG A 219 -11.45 -6.89 14.44
C ARG A 219 -10.27 -7.72 14.92
N TYR A 220 -10.33 -8.20 16.15
CA TYR A 220 -9.30 -9.08 16.69
C TYR A 220 -9.92 -10.21 17.49
N ARG A 221 -9.17 -11.32 17.58
CA ARG A 221 -9.61 -12.53 18.26
C ARG A 221 -8.66 -12.88 19.39
N VAL A 222 -9.22 -13.17 20.56
CA VAL A 222 -8.49 -13.75 21.69
C VAL A 222 -8.84 -15.23 21.75
N ILE A 223 -7.82 -16.08 21.55
CA ILE A 223 -7.95 -17.53 21.70
C ILE A 223 -7.39 -17.89 23.07
N ASN A 224 -8.25 -18.41 23.95
CA ASN A 224 -7.90 -18.71 25.33
C ASN A 224 -7.97 -20.22 25.56
N LEU A 225 -6.86 -20.80 26.03
CA LEU A 225 -6.79 -22.23 26.35
C LEU A 225 -7.22 -22.45 27.81
N MET A 226 -7.91 -23.55 28.06
CA MET A 226 -8.36 -23.97 29.38
C MET A 226 -8.37 -25.49 29.48
N ASN A 227 -8.49 -26.01 30.69
CA ASN A 227 -8.63 -27.45 30.91
C ASN A 227 -9.87 -28.00 30.18
N ASP A 228 -9.92 -29.30 29.99
CA ASP A 228 -11.03 -30.00 29.30
C ASP A 228 -12.38 -29.73 30.00
N ASP A 229 -12.35 -29.60 31.33
CA ASP A 229 -13.50 -29.24 32.17
C ASP A 229 -13.86 -27.74 32.12
N GLY A 230 -13.10 -26.93 31.39
CA GLY A 230 -13.27 -25.48 31.26
C GLY A 230 -12.65 -24.67 32.41
N THR A 231 -11.96 -25.31 33.35
CA THR A 231 -11.31 -24.63 34.47
C THR A 231 -9.92 -24.10 34.09
N LYS A 232 -9.36 -23.26 34.96
CA LYS A 232 -8.00 -22.70 34.84
C LYS A 232 -7.69 -22.09 33.46
N PRO A 233 -8.46 -21.13 32.94
CA PRO A 233 -8.09 -20.47 31.69
C PRO A 233 -6.68 -19.84 31.77
N VAL A 234 -5.95 -19.80 30.65
CA VAL A 234 -4.63 -19.16 30.58
C VAL A 234 -4.73 -17.67 30.92
N VAL A 235 -5.79 -17.00 30.43
CA VAL A 235 -6.11 -15.61 30.78
C VAL A 235 -7.54 -15.53 31.28
N THR A 236 -7.79 -14.80 32.37
CA THR A 236 -9.16 -14.64 32.90
C THR A 236 -10.01 -13.71 32.02
N ASN A 237 -11.33 -13.87 32.05
CA ASN A 237 -12.25 -12.97 31.33
C ASN A 237 -12.11 -11.51 31.79
N GLU A 238 -11.81 -11.28 33.08
CA GLU A 238 -11.61 -9.93 33.59
C GLU A 238 -10.35 -9.28 33.02
N GLN A 239 -9.25 -10.03 32.90
CA GLN A 239 -8.04 -9.52 32.24
C GLN A 239 -8.30 -9.16 30.78
N ILE A 240 -9.01 -10.01 30.03
CA ILE A 240 -9.38 -9.74 28.63
C ILE A 240 -10.20 -8.44 28.54
N ARG A 241 -11.20 -8.28 29.43
CA ARG A 241 -12.07 -7.10 29.46
C ARG A 241 -11.31 -5.82 29.79
N VAL A 242 -10.42 -5.87 30.78
CA VAL A 242 -9.58 -4.72 31.17
C VAL A 242 -8.66 -4.30 30.04
N GLN A 243 -7.99 -5.26 29.39
CA GLN A 243 -7.11 -4.97 28.26
C GLN A 243 -7.88 -4.44 27.04
N HIS A 244 -9.05 -5.00 26.74
CA HIS A 244 -9.91 -4.49 25.67
C HIS A 244 -10.34 -3.04 25.92
N LYS A 245 -10.73 -2.70 27.15
CA LYS A 245 -11.05 -1.32 27.53
C LYS A 245 -9.84 -0.39 27.41
N ALA A 246 -8.64 -0.87 27.75
CA ALA A 246 -7.42 -0.11 27.58
C ALA A 246 -7.13 0.17 26.09
N LEU A 247 -7.35 -0.80 25.20
CA LEU A 247 -7.24 -0.61 23.74
C LEU A 247 -8.21 0.47 23.24
N LEU A 248 -9.50 0.37 23.59
CA LEU A 248 -10.49 1.37 23.19
C LEU A 248 -10.08 2.78 23.64
N LYS A 249 -9.64 2.93 24.89
CA LYS A 249 -9.21 4.22 25.43
C LYS A 249 -7.95 4.77 24.76
N ALA A 250 -6.97 3.91 24.47
CA ALA A 250 -5.71 4.34 23.87
C ALA A 250 -5.91 4.90 22.44
N PHE A 251 -6.92 4.39 21.74
CA PHE A 251 -7.15 4.69 20.32
C PHE A 251 -8.37 5.58 20.03
N GLU A 252 -9.16 5.90 21.06
CA GLU A 252 -10.26 6.87 21.03
C GLU A 252 -9.89 8.19 20.33
N PRO A 253 -8.72 8.83 20.59
CA PRO A 253 -8.36 10.10 19.93
C PRO A 253 -8.19 10.00 18.41
N TYR A 254 -8.00 8.78 17.88
CA TYR A 254 -7.76 8.52 16.46
C TYR A 254 -9.02 8.06 15.71
N ASN A 255 -10.17 7.99 16.38
CA ASN A 255 -11.42 7.43 15.84
C ASN A 255 -11.25 5.98 15.36
N ILE A 256 -10.46 5.19 16.11
CA ILE A 256 -10.24 3.77 15.87
C ILE A 256 -10.90 2.99 17.01
N THR A 257 -11.82 2.11 16.66
CA THR A 257 -12.52 1.22 17.58
C THR A 257 -12.06 -0.22 17.38
N PHE A 258 -12.32 -1.07 18.37
CA PHE A 258 -11.91 -2.47 18.35
C PHE A 258 -13.12 -3.37 18.57
N ASP A 259 -13.21 -4.43 17.77
CA ASP A 259 -14.23 -5.47 17.88
C ASP A 259 -13.57 -6.77 18.33
N LEU A 260 -13.88 -7.18 19.56
CA LEU A 260 -13.30 -8.36 20.23
C LEU A 260 -14.15 -9.60 19.99
N ASN A 261 -13.52 -10.63 19.44
CA ASN A 261 -14.05 -11.99 19.39
C ASN A 261 -13.27 -12.90 20.34
N GLN A 262 -13.92 -13.49 21.35
CA GLN A 262 -13.27 -14.45 22.26
C GLN A 262 -13.60 -15.89 21.86
N VAL A 263 -12.58 -16.73 21.76
CA VAL A 263 -12.71 -18.17 21.52
C VAL A 263 -12.01 -18.93 22.63
N ASN A 264 -12.76 -19.77 23.35
CA ASN A 264 -12.21 -20.63 24.39
C ASN A 264 -12.02 -22.04 23.85
N ILE A 265 -10.82 -22.60 23.99
CA ILE A 265 -10.49 -23.97 23.60
C ILE A 265 -10.26 -24.79 24.87
N ARG A 266 -11.07 -25.83 25.06
CA ARG A 266 -10.98 -26.77 26.18
C ARG A 266 -10.08 -27.94 25.77
N ASN A 267 -8.82 -27.85 26.16
CA ASN A 267 -7.84 -28.88 25.87
C ASN A 267 -6.71 -28.80 26.89
N THR A 268 -6.74 -29.67 27.90
CA THR A 268 -5.74 -29.66 28.99
C THR A 268 -4.32 -29.87 28.44
N SER A 269 -4.16 -30.81 27.50
CA SER A 269 -2.87 -31.12 26.89
C SER A 269 -2.29 -29.93 26.11
N LEU A 270 -3.11 -29.23 25.32
CA LEU A 270 -2.67 -28.02 24.60
C LEU A 270 -2.39 -26.86 25.55
N ARG A 271 -3.18 -26.71 26.62
CA ARG A 271 -2.99 -25.66 27.62
C ARG A 271 -1.66 -25.82 28.36
N GLU A 272 -1.27 -27.05 28.65
CA GLU A 272 -0.02 -27.35 29.36
C GLU A 272 1.20 -27.42 28.43
N ARG A 273 0.97 -27.51 27.11
CA ARG A 273 2.04 -27.49 26.11
C ARG A 273 2.75 -26.15 26.10
N VAL A 274 4.07 -26.19 26.23
CA VAL A 274 4.91 -25.01 26.05
C VAL A 274 5.48 -25.02 24.65
N ILE A 275 5.39 -23.89 23.97
CA ILE A 275 6.02 -23.66 22.68
C ILE A 275 7.15 -22.68 22.93
N MET A 276 8.39 -23.14 22.82
CA MET A 276 9.54 -22.23 22.77
C MET A 276 9.73 -21.76 21.32
N ILE A 277 9.53 -20.47 21.10
CA ILE A 277 9.66 -19.88 19.78
C ILE A 277 11.14 -19.89 19.38
N GLY A 278 11.45 -20.55 18.28
CA GLY A 278 12.80 -20.56 17.69
C GLY A 278 13.66 -21.77 18.07
N CYS A 279 13.28 -22.57 19.07
CA CYS A 279 14.00 -23.79 19.44
C CYS A 279 13.32 -25.03 18.84
N ASP A 280 14.04 -25.79 18.00
CA ASP A 280 13.55 -27.07 17.46
C ASP A 280 13.87 -28.20 18.46
N PRO A 281 12.87 -28.93 18.98
CA PRO A 281 13.08 -30.04 19.92
C PRO A 281 14.16 -31.04 19.54
N ARG A 282 14.36 -31.25 18.23
CA ARG A 282 15.30 -32.24 17.69
C ARG A 282 16.76 -31.84 17.82
N LYS A 283 17.02 -30.57 18.09
CA LYS A 283 18.39 -30.04 18.20
C LYS A 283 18.88 -29.97 19.66
N ILE A 284 17.98 -30.12 20.62
CA ILE A 284 18.30 -30.12 22.05
C ILE A 284 19.15 -31.34 22.39
N GLY A 285 20.37 -31.11 22.90
CA GLY A 285 21.28 -32.20 23.27
C GLY A 285 21.89 -32.92 22.06
N ASP A 286 21.98 -32.24 20.90
CA ASP A 286 22.57 -32.78 19.67
C ASP A 286 24.10 -32.64 19.59
N GLY A 287 24.70 -32.03 20.62
CA GLY A 287 26.14 -31.77 20.74
C GLY A 287 26.59 -30.41 20.21
N ASN A 288 25.68 -29.58 19.69
CA ASN A 288 25.99 -28.22 19.23
C ASN A 288 25.21 -27.19 20.05
N CYS A 289 25.87 -26.22 20.66
CA CYS A 289 25.15 -25.15 21.37
C CYS A 289 24.32 -24.27 20.42
N GLN A 290 22.99 -24.32 20.57
CA GLN A 290 22.03 -23.43 19.94
C GLN A 290 21.53 -22.40 20.95
N GLN A 291 21.81 -21.12 20.66
CA GLN A 291 21.46 -20.02 21.54
C GLN A 291 19.94 -19.87 21.69
N GLU A 292 19.16 -20.24 20.67
CA GLU A 292 17.70 -20.32 20.73
C GLU A 292 17.17 -21.35 21.74
N CYS A 293 17.97 -22.36 22.08
CA CYS A 293 17.62 -23.45 22.98
C CYS A 293 18.36 -23.36 24.33
N ALA A 294 19.16 -22.31 24.55
CA ALA A 294 19.97 -22.07 25.75
C ALA A 294 19.13 -21.56 26.94
N HIS A 295 18.16 -22.37 27.36
CA HIS A 295 17.21 -22.03 28.42
C HIS A 295 17.21 -23.04 29.56
N GLY A 296 16.85 -22.58 30.77
CA GLY A 296 16.79 -23.45 31.94
C GLY A 296 15.89 -24.68 31.77
N THR A 297 14.76 -24.47 31.09
CA THR A 297 13.72 -25.48 30.84
C THR A 297 14.10 -26.54 29.82
N THR A 298 15.07 -26.28 28.94
CA THR A 298 15.64 -27.25 27.99
C THR A 298 16.95 -27.86 28.51
N GLY A 299 17.38 -27.47 29.71
CA GLY A 299 18.65 -27.93 30.25
C GLY A 299 19.85 -27.20 29.67
N ASN A 300 19.68 -25.95 29.22
CA ASN A 300 20.67 -25.18 28.48
C ASN A 300 21.13 -25.93 27.22
N ASP A 301 20.16 -26.17 26.34
CA ASP A 301 20.32 -26.97 25.13
C ASP A 301 20.78 -28.41 25.40
N GLY A 302 20.14 -29.08 26.37
CA GLY A 302 20.55 -30.42 26.80
C GLY A 302 21.94 -30.47 27.45
N GLY A 303 22.54 -29.31 27.76
CA GLY A 303 23.89 -29.16 28.27
C GLY A 303 24.91 -28.77 27.21
N ASP A 304 24.53 -28.69 25.95
CA ASP A 304 25.46 -28.38 24.85
C ASP A 304 25.97 -26.93 24.93
N CYS A 305 25.21 -26.03 25.55
CA CYS A 305 25.60 -24.65 25.80
C CYS A 305 26.29 -24.42 27.15
N ASP A 306 26.55 -25.47 27.93
CA ASP A 306 27.25 -25.33 29.21
C ASP A 306 28.76 -25.14 28.97
N LEU A 307 29.30 -24.00 29.43
CA LEU A 307 30.73 -23.71 29.34
C LEU A 307 31.60 -24.61 30.23
N PHE A 308 30.99 -25.16 31.30
CA PHE A 308 31.64 -26.04 32.26
C PHE A 308 30.72 -27.19 32.63
N PRO A 309 31.26 -28.38 32.93
CA PRO A 309 30.45 -29.49 33.42
C PRO A 309 29.70 -29.10 34.70
N VAL A 310 28.37 -29.01 34.61
CA VAL A 310 27.51 -28.82 35.78
C VAL A 310 27.44 -30.14 36.53
N GLN A 311 27.83 -30.17 37.80
CA GLN A 311 27.80 -31.40 38.59
C GLN A 311 26.38 -31.74 39.04
N CYS A 312 25.83 -32.82 38.50
CA CYS A 312 24.61 -33.46 38.98
C CYS A 312 24.95 -34.46 40.11
N LYS A 313 24.28 -34.33 41.27
CA LYS A 313 24.45 -35.26 42.39
C LYS A 313 23.73 -36.58 42.09
N THR A 314 24.31 -37.70 42.51
CA THR A 314 23.68 -39.03 42.35
C THR A 314 22.33 -39.16 43.06
N GLU A 315 22.15 -38.43 44.16
CA GLU A 315 20.88 -38.36 44.92
C GLU A 315 19.79 -37.56 44.19
N SER A 316 20.18 -36.67 43.27
CA SER A 316 19.25 -35.92 42.44
C SER A 316 18.74 -36.74 41.26
N LEU A 317 19.48 -37.76 40.79
CA LEU A 317 19.14 -38.53 39.60
C LEU A 317 17.97 -39.50 39.79
N GLY A 318 16.83 -39.21 39.15
CA GLY A 318 15.67 -40.10 39.16
C GLY A 318 14.92 -40.09 40.50
N ASN A 319 14.91 -38.95 41.20
CA ASN A 319 14.26 -38.80 42.51
C ASN A 319 12.78 -38.35 42.42
N GLY A 320 12.24 -38.28 41.21
CA GLY A 320 10.88 -37.81 40.90
C GLY A 320 10.75 -36.29 40.81
N ILE A 321 11.85 -35.53 40.90
CA ILE A 321 11.90 -34.07 40.80
C ILE A 321 12.83 -33.73 39.65
N CYS A 322 12.42 -32.86 38.73
CA CYS A 322 13.33 -32.38 37.70
C CYS A 322 14.37 -31.41 38.30
N ASN A 323 15.61 -31.86 38.44
CA ASN A 323 16.71 -31.04 38.93
C ASN A 323 17.45 -30.39 37.76
N PHE A 324 17.64 -29.06 37.80
CA PHE A 324 18.21 -28.32 36.67
C PHE A 324 19.63 -28.78 36.31
N GLU A 325 20.45 -29.10 37.31
CA GLU A 325 21.80 -29.63 37.15
C GLU A 325 21.83 -31.02 36.51
N CYS A 326 20.74 -31.78 36.62
CA CYS A 326 20.57 -33.12 36.05
C CYS A 326 19.73 -33.12 34.77
N ASN A 327 19.09 -32.00 34.42
CA ASN A 327 18.40 -31.79 33.15
C ASN A 327 19.43 -31.57 32.03
N LYS A 328 20.10 -32.66 31.63
CA LYS A 328 21.12 -32.73 30.58
C LYS A 328 20.95 -34.01 29.78
N ALA A 329 21.34 -34.00 28.50
CA ALA A 329 21.27 -35.17 27.63
C ALA A 329 22.09 -36.34 28.18
N ILE A 330 23.27 -36.06 28.76
CA ILE A 330 24.15 -37.06 29.40
C ILE A 330 23.52 -37.77 30.62
N HIS A 331 22.53 -37.14 31.25
CA HIS A 331 21.82 -37.66 32.41
C HIS A 331 20.44 -38.22 32.04
N TYR A 332 20.15 -38.36 30.74
CA TYR A 332 18.85 -38.72 30.21
C TYR A 332 17.73 -37.82 30.76
N TYR A 333 18.02 -36.51 30.87
CA TYR A 333 17.10 -35.50 31.41
C TYR A 333 16.56 -35.91 32.79
N ASP A 334 17.48 -36.10 33.73
CA ASP A 334 17.21 -36.57 35.09
C ASP A 334 16.52 -37.96 35.12
N LYS A 335 17.06 -38.93 34.36
CA LYS A 335 16.46 -40.26 34.15
C LYS A 335 14.99 -40.22 33.70
N GLY A 336 14.60 -39.16 33.01
CA GLY A 336 13.25 -38.93 32.52
C GLY A 336 12.33 -38.20 33.50
N ASP A 337 12.76 -37.87 34.72
CA ASP A 337 11.96 -37.09 35.68
C ASP A 337 11.59 -35.72 35.11
N CYS A 338 12.50 -35.10 34.36
CA CYS A 338 12.22 -33.86 33.67
C CYS A 338 11.24 -34.04 32.50
N CYS A 339 11.07 -35.24 31.94
CA CYS A 339 10.15 -35.46 30.82
C CYS A 339 8.71 -35.75 31.26
N LEU A 340 8.45 -35.89 32.55
CA LEU A 340 7.11 -36.12 33.10
C LEU A 340 6.32 -34.80 33.18
N PRO A 341 4.98 -34.79 33.06
CA PRO A 341 4.17 -33.57 33.21
C PRO A 341 4.22 -32.99 34.64
N GLY A 342 4.28 -31.66 34.77
CA GLY A 342 4.45 -30.96 36.07
C GLY A 342 4.94 -29.52 35.94
N ASP A 343 5.16 -28.84 37.08
CA ASP A 343 5.57 -27.43 37.12
C ASP A 343 7.05 -27.21 36.79
N MET A 344 7.92 -28.17 37.13
CA MET A 344 9.35 -28.17 36.85
C MET A 344 9.66 -29.32 35.90
N VAL A 345 9.59 -29.07 34.60
CA VAL A 345 9.71 -30.11 33.56
C VAL A 345 10.52 -29.60 32.38
N HIS A 346 11.21 -30.52 31.72
CA HIS A 346 11.80 -30.38 30.42
C HIS A 346 10.72 -30.00 29.41
N LYS A 347 10.92 -28.87 28.73
CA LYS A 347 9.97 -28.34 27.74
C LYS A 347 10.66 -28.34 26.38
N THR A 348 10.22 -29.26 25.53
CA THR A 348 10.60 -29.37 24.11
C THR A 348 9.54 -28.73 23.24
#